data_AF-V4T6A3-F1
#
_entry.id   AF-V4T6A3-F1
#
_cell.length_a   1.000
_cell.length_b   1.000
_cell.length_c   1.000
_cell.angle_alpha   90.00
_cell.angle_beta   90.00
_cell.angle_gamma   90.00
#
_symmetry.space_group_name_H-M   'P 1'
#
loop_
_entity.id
_entity.type
_entity.pdbx_description
1 polymer ?
#
loop_
_entity_poly.entity_id
_entity_poly.type
_entity_poly.pdbx_seq_one_letter_code
_entity_poly.pdbx_strand_id
1 'polypeptide(L)'
;MDVKQGQNKEGRTVLYLVFEYMDTDLKKYIRSFRQTGENIPVNTVKSLMYQLCKGVAFCHGHGILHRDLKPHNLLMDRKTMTLKIADLGLARAFTLPIKKYTHEILTLWYRAPEVLLGSTHYSTAVDMWSVACIFAELVTKTALFPGDSELQQLLHIFRLLGTPNEKVWPGVSSLMNWHEYPQWNPQSLATAVPNLDKDGL
;
A
#
# COMPACT_ATOMS: atom_id res chain seq x y z
N MET A 1 -13.66 18.63 -4.33
CA MET A 1 -14.02 17.83 -5.52
C MET A 1 -15.26 18.45 -6.12
N ASP A 2 -15.23 18.77 -7.41
CA ASP A 2 -16.41 19.18 -8.17
C ASP A 2 -16.79 18.05 -9.14
N VAL A 3 -18.08 17.81 -9.35
CA VAL A 3 -18.59 16.72 -10.20
C VAL A 3 -19.39 17.35 -11.32
N LYS A 4 -18.95 17.13 -12.56
CA LYS A 4 -19.63 17.63 -13.75
C LYS A 4 -20.13 16.48 -14.59
N GLN A 5 -21.33 16.62 -15.13
CA GLN A 5 -21.90 15.68 -16.09
C GLN A 5 -21.83 16.29 -17.48
N GLY A 6 -21.44 15.50 -18.47
CA GLY A 6 -21.45 15.89 -19.88
C GLY A 6 -21.85 14.73 -20.78
N GLN A 7 -21.82 14.97 -22.09
CA GLN A 7 -21.97 13.93 -23.11
C GLN A 7 -20.67 13.82 -23.92
N ASN A 8 -20.23 12.59 -24.21
CA ASN A 8 -19.13 12.37 -25.14
C ASN A 8 -19.60 12.54 -26.60
N LYS A 9 -18.66 12.42 -27.55
CA LYS A 9 -18.94 12.52 -28.99
C LYS A 9 -19.95 11.48 -29.51
N GLU A 10 -20.23 10.43 -28.75
CA GLU A 10 -21.18 9.36 -29.07
C GLU A 10 -22.54 9.54 -28.36
N GLY A 11 -22.76 10.68 -27.68
CA GLY A 11 -23.99 10.96 -26.92
C GLY A 11 -24.09 10.23 -25.58
N ARG A 12 -23.04 9.50 -25.15
CA ARG A 12 -23.03 8.78 -23.87
C ARG A 12 -22.74 9.76 -22.73
N THR A 13 -23.43 9.56 -21.61
CA THR A 13 -23.19 10.34 -20.39
C THR A 13 -21.80 10.04 -19.84
N VAL A 14 -21.02 11.09 -19.57
CA VAL A 14 -19.70 11.03 -18.94
C VAL A 14 -19.72 11.87 -17.67
N LEU A 15 -19.15 11.31 -16.61
CA LEU A 15 -18.90 12.02 -15.35
C LEU A 15 -17.44 12.49 -15.32
N TYR A 16 -17.26 13.78 -15.03
CA TYR A 16 -15.98 14.42 -14.82
C TYR A 16 -15.83 14.72 -13.33
N LEU A 17 -14.78 14.17 -12.73
CA LEU A 17 -14.40 14.46 -11.35
C LEU A 17 -13.23 15.45 -11.38
N VAL A 18 -13.46 16.66 -10.87
CA VAL A 18 -12.46 17.73 -10.82
C VAL A 18 -11.86 17.79 -9.43
N PHE A 19 -10.56 17.56 -9.37
CA PHE A 19 -9.76 17.59 -8.15
C PHE A 19 -8.78 18.77 -8.17
N GLU A 20 -8.22 19.08 -7.01
CA GLU A 20 -7.04 19.93 -6.95
C GLU A 20 -5.87 19.27 -7.70
N TYR A 21 -5.00 20.11 -8.26
CA TYR A 21 -3.82 19.63 -8.97
C TYR A 21 -2.67 19.38 -7.99
N MET A 22 -2.03 18.22 -8.12
CA MET A 22 -0.80 17.85 -7.42
C MET A 22 0.28 17.58 -8.47
N ASP A 23 1.52 18.05 -8.23
CA ASP A 23 2.55 18.13 -9.27
C ASP A 23 3.17 16.76 -9.61
N THR A 24 3.13 15.82 -8.67
CA THR A 24 3.68 14.48 -8.85
C THR A 24 2.99 13.44 -7.98
N ASP A 25 3.42 12.20 -8.12
CA ASP A 25 3.05 11.08 -7.24
C ASP A 25 4.30 10.57 -6.53
N LEU A 26 4.10 9.89 -5.40
CA LEU A 26 5.19 9.41 -4.56
C LEU A 26 6.07 8.39 -5.30
N LYS A 27 5.51 7.65 -6.26
CA LYS A 27 6.30 6.72 -7.08
C LYS A 27 7.34 7.45 -7.92
N LYS A 28 6.92 8.50 -8.63
CA LYS A 28 7.82 9.36 -9.43
C LYS A 28 8.85 10.04 -8.54
N TYR A 29 8.46 10.48 -7.34
CA TYR A 29 9.38 11.06 -6.36
C TYR A 29 10.46 10.06 -5.91
N ILE A 30 10.08 8.84 -5.52
CA ILE A 30 11.05 7.79 -5.15
C ILE A 30 11.99 7.46 -6.32
N ARG A 31 11.43 7.39 -7.54
CA ARG A 31 12.20 7.10 -8.76
C ARG A 31 13.27 8.17 -9.03
N SER A 32 13.02 9.45 -8.76
CA SER A 32 14.02 10.49 -9.02
C SER A 32 15.27 10.32 -8.14
N PHE A 33 15.11 9.94 -6.87
CA PHE A 33 16.25 9.60 -5.99
C PHE A 33 16.94 8.31 -6.38
N ARG A 34 16.17 7.31 -6.85
CA ARG A 34 16.77 6.07 -7.38
C ARG A 34 17.67 6.33 -8.59
N GLN A 35 17.30 7.28 -9.46
CA GLN A 35 18.07 7.63 -10.65
C GLN A 35 19.36 8.40 -10.34
N THR A 36 19.37 9.23 -9.30
CA THR A 36 20.58 9.95 -8.86
C THR A 36 21.48 9.10 -7.96
N GLY A 37 20.95 8.00 -7.40
CA GLY A 37 21.64 7.16 -6.41
C GLY A 37 21.55 7.71 -4.99
N GLU A 38 21.08 8.94 -4.81
CA GLU A 38 20.94 9.59 -3.51
C GLU A 38 19.83 8.95 -2.67
N ASN A 39 19.92 9.07 -1.36
CA ASN A 39 18.83 8.67 -0.45
C ASN A 39 17.87 9.84 -0.24
N ILE A 40 16.59 9.51 -0.03
CA ILE A 40 15.62 10.51 0.42
C ILE A 40 16.04 10.97 1.83
N PRO A 41 16.14 12.28 2.12
CA PRO A 41 16.50 12.75 3.45
C PRO A 41 15.56 12.20 4.53
N VAL A 42 16.12 11.75 5.66
CA VAL A 42 15.37 11.13 6.78
C VAL A 42 14.22 12.03 7.26
N ASN A 43 14.46 13.34 7.39
CA ASN A 43 13.42 14.30 7.79
C ASN A 43 12.27 14.38 6.78
N THR A 44 12.57 14.22 5.49
CA THR A 44 11.56 14.15 4.43
C THR A 44 10.75 12.88 4.55
N VAL A 45 11.39 11.72 4.74
CA VAL A 45 10.68 10.45 4.97
C VAL A 45 9.77 10.56 6.20
N LYS A 46 10.27 11.12 7.31
CA LYS A 46 9.50 11.38 8.54
C LYS A 46 8.25 12.21 8.28
N SER A 47 8.40 13.32 7.57
CA SER A 47 7.28 14.21 7.21
C SER A 47 6.24 13.52 6.33
N LEU A 48 6.67 12.78 5.31
CA LEU A 48 5.76 12.09 4.40
C LEU A 48 5.01 10.96 5.10
N MET A 49 5.70 10.19 5.94
CA MET A 49 5.08 9.15 6.75
C MET A 49 4.07 9.72 7.74
N TYR A 50 4.40 10.83 8.40
CA TYR A 50 3.47 11.52 9.30
C TYR A 50 2.18 11.95 8.56
N GLN A 51 2.32 12.58 7.39
CA GLN A 51 1.19 13.01 6.59
C GLN A 51 0.34 11.83 6.09
N LEU A 52 0.98 10.74 5.64
CA LEU A 52 0.31 9.52 5.22
C LEU A 52 -0.48 8.90 6.39
N CYS A 53 0.16 8.69 7.55
CA CYS A 53 -0.50 8.14 8.73
C CYS A 53 -1.66 9.03 9.19
N LYS A 54 -1.51 10.36 9.15
CA LYS A 54 -2.58 11.30 9.48
C LYS A 54 -3.77 11.17 8.52
N GLY A 55 -3.51 11.05 7.21
CA GLY A 55 -4.56 10.85 6.21
C GLY A 55 -5.27 9.50 6.37
N VAL A 56 -4.52 8.42 6.59
CA VAL A 56 -5.08 7.08 6.82
C VAL A 56 -5.91 7.04 8.10
N ALA A 57 -5.41 7.62 9.20
CA ALA A 57 -6.14 7.72 10.46
C ALA A 57 -7.46 8.49 10.29
N PHE A 58 -7.46 9.57 9.49
CA PHE A 58 -8.68 10.29 9.16
C PHE A 58 -9.68 9.40 8.42
N CYS A 59 -9.26 8.65 7.39
CA CYS A 59 -10.13 7.71 6.69
C CYS A 59 -10.69 6.64 7.62
N HIS A 60 -9.84 6.02 8.44
CA HIS A 60 -10.23 4.97 9.39
C HIS A 60 -11.20 5.49 10.44
N GLY A 61 -11.00 6.71 10.95
CA GLY A 61 -11.91 7.37 11.89
C GLY A 61 -13.31 7.65 11.32
N HIS A 62 -13.44 7.70 9.99
CA HIS A 62 -14.73 7.85 9.29
C HIS A 62 -15.25 6.53 8.71
N GLY A 63 -14.63 5.41 9.09
CA GLY A 63 -15.00 4.07 8.65
C GLY A 63 -14.78 3.78 7.18
N ILE A 64 -13.76 4.41 6.60
CA ILE A 64 -13.33 4.22 5.22
C ILE A 64 -12.01 3.45 5.22
N LEU A 65 -11.98 2.31 4.52
CA LEU A 65 -10.75 1.58 4.21
C LEU A 65 -10.31 1.93 2.79
N HIS A 66 -9.02 2.20 2.59
CA HIS A 66 -8.49 2.57 1.27
C HIS A 66 -8.29 1.36 0.36
N ARG A 67 -7.67 0.29 0.88
CA ARG A 67 -7.44 -1.03 0.26
C ARG A 67 -6.50 -1.09 -0.95
N ASP A 68 -6.16 0.05 -1.54
CA ASP A 68 -5.18 0.14 -2.64
C ASP A 68 -4.13 1.24 -2.36
N LEU A 69 -3.63 1.31 -1.13
CA LEU A 69 -2.53 2.23 -0.80
C LEU A 69 -1.25 1.76 -1.50
N LYS A 70 -0.72 2.63 -2.36
CA LYS A 70 0.53 2.43 -3.08
C LYS A 70 1.11 3.79 -3.46
N PRO A 71 2.42 3.91 -3.74
CA PRO A 71 3.04 5.19 -4.07
C PRO A 71 2.41 5.93 -5.27
N HIS A 72 1.76 5.21 -6.19
CA HIS A 72 1.03 5.82 -7.32
C HIS A 72 -0.25 6.57 -6.90
N ASN A 73 -0.87 6.14 -5.80
CA ASN A 73 -2.10 6.72 -5.26
C ASN A 73 -1.80 7.77 -4.17
N LEU A 74 -0.52 8.10 -3.94
CA LEU A 74 -0.09 9.14 -3.02
C LEU A 74 0.43 10.31 -3.84
N LEU A 75 -0.37 11.35 -3.92
CA LEU A 75 -0.04 12.56 -4.66
C LEU A 75 0.79 13.50 -3.79
N MET A 76 1.71 14.22 -4.42
CA MET A 76 2.63 15.13 -3.76
C MET A 76 2.64 16.48 -4.48
N ASP A 77 2.84 17.55 -3.70
CA ASP A 77 3.34 18.84 -4.18
C ASP A 77 4.79 18.99 -3.73
N ARG A 78 5.76 18.94 -4.66
CA ARG A 78 7.19 19.06 -4.34
C ARG A 78 7.61 20.41 -3.80
N LYS A 79 6.88 21.49 -4.09
CA LYS A 79 7.22 22.83 -3.59
C LYS A 79 6.86 22.96 -2.12
N THR A 80 5.68 22.46 -1.74
CA THR A 80 5.17 22.55 -0.37
C THR A 80 5.49 21.31 0.48
N MET A 81 5.95 20.22 -0.15
CA MET A 81 6.13 18.90 0.45
C MET A 81 4.83 18.36 1.08
N THR A 82 3.68 18.72 0.50
CA THR A 82 2.36 18.24 0.91
C THR A 82 2.08 16.89 0.26
N LEU A 83 1.67 15.89 1.05
CA LEU A 83 1.24 14.58 0.59
C LEU A 83 -0.26 14.40 0.80
N LYS A 84 -0.96 13.90 -0.23
CA LYS A 84 -2.40 13.61 -0.19
C LYS A 84 -2.69 12.22 -0.71
N ILE A 85 -3.60 11.53 -0.04
CA ILE A 85 -4.10 10.23 -0.46
C ILE A 85 -5.14 10.47 -1.58
N ALA A 86 -4.97 9.78 -2.70
CA ALA A 86 -5.85 9.85 -3.86
C ALA A 86 -6.38 8.46 -4.20
N ASP A 87 -7.29 8.40 -5.17
CA ASP A 87 -7.93 7.18 -5.65
C ASP A 87 -8.65 6.37 -4.55
N LEU A 88 -9.64 7.03 -3.95
CA LEU A 88 -10.65 6.37 -3.11
C LEU A 88 -11.66 5.56 -3.96
N GLY A 89 -11.36 5.25 -5.23
CA GLY A 89 -12.28 4.53 -6.13
C GLY A 89 -12.61 3.10 -5.68
N LEU A 90 -11.75 2.52 -4.83
CA LEU A 90 -11.97 1.24 -4.14
C LEU A 90 -12.35 1.39 -2.67
N ALA A 91 -12.43 2.64 -2.18
CA ALA A 91 -12.77 2.92 -0.80
C ALA A 91 -14.25 2.57 -0.55
N ARG A 92 -14.48 1.74 0.46
CA ARG A 92 -15.83 1.27 0.82
C ARG A 92 -16.07 1.51 2.30
N ALA A 93 -17.27 2.00 2.62
CA ALA A 93 -17.83 1.85 3.96
C ALA A 93 -17.82 0.35 4.33
N PHE A 94 -17.63 0.02 5.60
CA PHE A 94 -17.38 -1.33 6.17
C PHE A 94 -18.31 -2.50 5.76
N THR A 95 -19.27 -2.32 4.85
CA THR A 95 -20.22 -3.36 4.43
C THR A 95 -19.61 -4.44 3.53
N LEU A 96 -19.71 -5.70 3.99
CA LEU A 96 -19.41 -6.96 3.28
C LEU A 96 -20.59 -7.39 2.37
N PRO A 97 -20.39 -8.22 1.31
CA PRO A 97 -19.15 -8.84 0.85
C PRO A 97 -18.58 -8.22 -0.45
N ILE A 98 -17.28 -8.40 -0.63
CA ILE A 98 -16.52 -7.95 -1.79
C ILE A 98 -16.78 -8.91 -2.96
N LYS A 99 -17.44 -8.44 -4.03
CA LYS A 99 -17.38 -9.13 -5.33
C LYS A 99 -15.92 -9.38 -5.68
N LYS A 100 -15.59 -10.60 -6.11
CA LYS A 100 -14.29 -10.95 -6.71
C LYS A 100 -13.92 -9.87 -7.72
N TYR A 101 -12.95 -9.02 -7.38
CA TYR A 101 -12.40 -8.09 -8.35
C TYR A 101 -11.71 -8.93 -9.42
N THR A 102 -12.05 -8.65 -10.68
CA THR A 102 -11.43 -9.25 -11.85
C THR A 102 -9.92 -9.12 -11.75
N HIS A 103 -9.20 -10.18 -12.13
CA HIS A 103 -7.74 -10.32 -12.16
C HIS A 103 -7.03 -9.31 -13.11
N GLU A 104 -7.53 -8.09 -13.25
CA GLU A 104 -6.76 -7.01 -13.86
C GLU A 104 -5.52 -6.76 -13.00
N ILE A 105 -4.43 -6.45 -13.70
CA ILE A 105 -3.04 -6.43 -13.27
C ILE A 105 -2.85 -5.33 -12.20
N LEU A 106 -3.34 -5.58 -10.98
CA LEU A 106 -3.15 -4.72 -9.83
C LEU A 106 -1.81 -5.05 -9.18
N THR A 107 -1.03 -4.03 -8.84
CA THR A 107 0.25 -4.18 -8.16
C THR A 107 0.06 -4.87 -6.80
N LEU A 108 0.57 -6.10 -6.64
CA LEU A 108 0.42 -6.92 -5.43
C LEU A 108 1.33 -6.46 -4.28
N TRP A 109 2.33 -5.62 -4.55
CA TRP A 109 3.47 -5.37 -3.67
C TRP A 109 3.14 -4.80 -2.29
N TYR A 110 1.96 -4.17 -2.17
CA TYR A 110 1.48 -3.51 -0.95
C TYR A 110 0.30 -4.25 -0.31
N ARG A 111 -0.07 -5.43 -0.83
CA ARG A 111 -1.21 -6.21 -0.35
C ARG A 111 -0.81 -7.02 0.89
N ALA A 112 -1.67 -7.00 1.91
CA ALA A 112 -1.47 -7.69 3.17
C ALA A 112 -1.61 -9.23 3.02
N PRO A 113 -0.87 -10.03 3.82
CA PRO A 113 -0.88 -11.49 3.71
C PRO A 113 -2.26 -12.10 3.94
N GLU A 114 -3.09 -11.55 4.82
CA GLU A 114 -4.46 -12.02 5.06
C GLU A 114 -5.37 -11.85 3.84
N VAL A 115 -5.11 -10.82 3.02
CA VAL A 115 -5.82 -10.61 1.76
C VAL A 115 -5.40 -11.64 0.73
N LEU A 116 -4.10 -11.91 0.63
CA LEU A 116 -3.55 -12.92 -0.28
C LEU A 116 -4.01 -14.35 0.10
N LEU A 117 -4.08 -14.63 1.41
CA LEU A 117 -4.55 -15.91 1.95
C LEU A 117 -6.08 -16.08 1.92
N GLY A 118 -6.83 -15.06 1.47
CA GLY A 118 -8.27 -15.17 1.28
C GLY A 118 -9.08 -15.05 2.57
N SER A 119 -8.56 -14.39 3.61
CA SER A 119 -9.39 -13.98 4.76
C SER A 119 -10.57 -13.17 4.26
N THR A 120 -11.77 -13.36 4.82
CA THR A 120 -12.96 -12.57 4.48
C THR A 120 -13.16 -11.37 5.43
N HIS A 121 -12.39 -11.33 6.51
CA HIS A 121 -12.46 -10.28 7.53
C HIS A 121 -11.26 -9.36 7.37
N TYR A 122 -11.50 -8.20 6.78
CA TYR A 122 -10.50 -7.15 6.61
C TYR A 122 -10.82 -5.98 7.54
N SER A 123 -9.79 -5.45 8.19
CA SER A 123 -9.89 -4.27 9.05
C SER A 123 -8.95 -3.17 8.57
N THR A 124 -8.77 -2.14 9.38
CA THR A 124 -7.78 -1.07 9.19
C THR A 124 -6.34 -1.59 9.03
N ALA A 125 -6.05 -2.81 9.50
CA ALA A 125 -4.74 -3.43 9.40
C ALA A 125 -4.24 -3.60 7.95
N VAL A 126 -5.14 -3.81 6.98
CA VAL A 126 -4.72 -3.99 5.57
C VAL A 126 -4.07 -2.73 5.00
N ASP A 127 -4.58 -1.56 5.37
CA ASP A 127 -4.00 -0.28 4.96
C ASP A 127 -2.68 -0.03 5.69
N MET A 128 -2.59 -0.42 6.97
CA MET A 128 -1.35 -0.27 7.76
C MET A 128 -0.21 -1.15 7.23
N TRP A 129 -0.51 -2.33 6.71
CA TRP A 129 0.46 -3.14 5.99
C TRP A 129 1.01 -2.41 4.76
N SER A 130 0.14 -1.84 3.93
CA SER A 130 0.55 -1.05 2.77
C SER A 130 1.40 0.15 3.16
N VAL A 131 1.04 0.86 4.24
CA VAL A 131 1.82 1.97 4.81
C VAL A 131 3.24 1.51 5.18
N ALA A 132 3.39 0.34 5.81
CA ALA A 132 4.72 -0.21 6.16
C ALA A 132 5.55 -0.55 4.91
N CYS A 133 4.94 -1.14 3.87
CA CYS A 133 5.62 -1.39 2.60
C CYS A 133 6.08 -0.10 1.91
N ILE A 134 5.24 0.94 1.92
CA ILE A 134 5.56 2.27 1.37
C ILE A 134 6.70 2.91 2.16
N PHE A 135 6.68 2.76 3.48
CA PHE A 135 7.74 3.27 4.34
C PHE A 135 9.09 2.64 4.00
N ALA A 136 9.15 1.31 3.93
CA ALA A 136 10.37 0.62 3.52
C ALA A 136 10.85 1.08 2.14
N GLU A 137 9.94 1.26 1.17
CA GLU A 137 10.30 1.73 -0.17
C GLU A 137 10.80 3.18 -0.18
N LEU A 138 10.34 4.06 0.71
CA LEU A 138 10.91 5.42 0.85
C LEU A 138 12.36 5.38 1.32
N VAL A 139 12.70 4.43 2.18
CA VAL A 139 14.04 4.28 2.77
C VAL A 139 15.01 3.62 1.80
N THR A 140 14.57 2.56 1.11
CA THR A 140 15.42 1.73 0.25
C THR A 140 15.37 2.13 -1.22
N LYS A 141 14.34 2.90 -1.61
CA LYS A 141 13.98 3.25 -3.00
C LYS A 141 13.59 2.04 -3.85
N THR A 142 13.39 0.88 -3.23
CA THR A 142 12.97 -0.37 -3.87
C THR A 142 11.78 -0.97 -3.13
N ALA A 143 10.83 -1.54 -3.88
CA ALA A 143 9.67 -2.19 -3.27
C ALA A 143 10.12 -3.31 -2.31
N LEU A 144 9.50 -3.38 -1.14
CA LEU A 144 9.86 -4.35 -0.10
C LEU A 144 9.56 -5.80 -0.53
N PHE A 145 8.42 -6.00 -1.19
CA PHE A 145 7.96 -7.31 -1.66
C PHE A 145 7.52 -7.22 -3.13
N PRO A 146 8.43 -7.35 -4.10
CA PRO A 146 8.11 -7.22 -5.52
C PRO A 146 7.67 -8.58 -6.13
N GLY A 147 6.53 -9.13 -5.70
CA GLY A 147 6.00 -10.37 -6.27
C GLY A 147 5.20 -10.17 -7.56
N ASP A 148 5.38 -11.06 -8.53
CA ASP A 148 4.65 -11.04 -9.82
C ASP A 148 3.40 -11.94 -9.83
N SER A 149 3.18 -12.70 -8.75
CA SER A 149 1.97 -13.51 -8.52
C SER A 149 1.63 -13.53 -7.03
N GLU A 150 0.40 -13.92 -6.66
CA GLU A 150 -0.01 -14.00 -5.25
C GLU A 150 0.88 -14.97 -4.45
N LEU A 151 1.25 -16.10 -5.08
CA LEU A 151 2.21 -17.04 -4.50
C LEU A 151 3.58 -16.38 -4.28
N GLN A 152 4.16 -15.77 -5.32
CA GLN A 152 5.47 -15.12 -5.17
C GLN A 152 5.45 -14.00 -4.13
N GLN A 153 4.36 -13.22 -4.07
CA GLN A 153 4.17 -12.18 -3.07
C GLN A 153 4.21 -12.77 -1.66
N LEU A 154 3.47 -13.85 -1.40
CA LEU A 154 3.50 -14.55 -0.11
C LEU A 154 4.89 -15.12 0.21
N LEU A 155 5.58 -15.71 -0.77
CA LEU A 155 6.93 -16.24 -0.56
C LEU A 155 7.92 -15.12 -0.19
N HIS A 156 7.83 -13.94 -0.81
CA HIS A 156 8.66 -12.79 -0.42
C HIS A 156 8.39 -12.33 1.01
N ILE A 157 7.11 -12.28 1.40
CA ILE A 157 6.70 -11.91 2.75
C ILE A 157 7.25 -12.91 3.77
N PHE A 158 7.01 -14.21 3.57
CA PHE A 158 7.41 -15.25 4.51
C PHE A 158 8.93 -15.42 4.59
N ARG A 159 9.65 -15.19 3.50
CA ARG A 159 11.11 -15.26 3.51
C ARG A 159 11.74 -14.17 4.38
N LEU A 160 11.10 -13.00 4.49
CA LEU A 160 11.57 -11.91 5.35
C LEU A 160 11.02 -12.03 6.78
N LEU A 161 9.71 -12.21 6.93
CA LEU A 161 9.02 -12.13 8.23
C LEU A 161 8.83 -13.49 8.90
N GLY A 162 9.27 -14.57 8.25
CA GLY A 162 9.02 -15.95 8.67
C GLY A 162 7.69 -16.48 8.15
N THR A 163 7.61 -17.81 8.01
CA THR A 163 6.37 -18.48 7.62
C THR A 163 5.43 -18.50 8.82
N PRO A 164 4.21 -17.94 8.72
CA PRO A 164 3.27 -17.93 9.83
C PRO A 164 2.85 -19.35 10.19
N ASN A 165 2.52 -19.55 11.46
CA ASN A 165 2.02 -20.79 12.01
C ASN A 165 0.98 -20.49 13.08
N GLU A 166 0.30 -21.52 13.57
CA GLU A 166 -0.78 -21.39 14.56
C GLU A 166 -0.36 -20.76 15.89
N LYS A 167 0.94 -20.69 16.20
CA LYS A 167 1.43 -20.01 17.40
C LYS A 167 1.48 -18.48 17.22
N VAL A 168 1.90 -18.00 16.05
CA VAL A 168 2.04 -16.56 15.77
C VAL A 168 0.81 -15.94 15.13
N TRP A 169 0.05 -16.76 14.38
CA TRP A 169 -1.20 -16.39 13.76
C TRP A 169 -2.21 -17.54 13.87
N PRO A 170 -2.94 -17.62 14.99
CA PRO A 170 -3.98 -18.62 15.16
C PRO A 170 -5.05 -18.53 14.07
N GLY A 171 -5.36 -19.66 13.45
CA GLY A 171 -6.31 -19.81 12.35
C GLY A 171 -5.70 -19.65 10.95
N VAL A 172 -4.41 -19.35 10.81
CA VAL A 172 -3.79 -19.11 9.49
C VAL A 172 -3.90 -20.32 8.56
N SER A 173 -3.80 -21.54 9.10
CA SER A 173 -3.90 -22.78 8.32
C SER A 173 -5.31 -23.07 7.80
N SER A 174 -6.32 -22.39 8.35
CA SER A 174 -7.73 -22.53 7.96
C SER A 174 -8.17 -21.53 6.89
N LEU A 175 -7.30 -20.62 6.47
CA LEU A 175 -7.62 -19.63 5.46
C LEU A 175 -7.80 -20.27 4.09
N MET A 176 -8.71 -19.70 3.28
CA MET A 176 -9.16 -20.30 2.01
C MET A 176 -8.02 -20.63 1.04
N ASN A 177 -7.01 -19.76 0.97
CA ASN A 177 -5.88 -19.91 0.04
C ASN A 177 -4.60 -20.36 0.78
N TRP A 178 -4.74 -20.96 1.97
CA TRP A 178 -3.60 -21.54 2.67
C TRP A 178 -3.11 -22.81 1.97
N HIS A 179 -1.79 -22.92 1.84
CA HIS A 179 -1.09 -24.10 1.31
C HIS A 179 0.11 -24.43 2.19
N GLU A 180 0.73 -25.58 1.97
CA GLU A 180 2.04 -25.85 2.57
C GLU A 180 3.10 -24.95 1.91
N TYR A 181 3.67 -24.05 2.70
CA TYR A 181 4.77 -23.17 2.30
C TYR A 181 6.10 -23.67 2.87
N PRO A 182 7.24 -23.34 2.24
CA PRO A 182 8.54 -23.55 2.87
C PRO A 182 8.60 -22.85 4.23
N GLN A 183 9.27 -23.46 5.19
CA GLN A 183 9.33 -22.96 6.57
C GLN A 183 10.56 -22.06 6.73
N TRP A 184 10.33 -20.75 6.90
CA TRP A 184 11.37 -19.75 7.16
C TRP A 184 11.25 -19.19 8.56
N ASN A 185 12.41 -18.92 9.17
CA ASN A 185 12.50 -18.10 10.37
C ASN A 185 12.49 -16.61 10.00
N PRO A 186 11.92 -15.73 10.84
CA PRO A 186 11.98 -14.29 10.64
C PRO A 186 13.44 -13.81 10.55
N GLN A 187 13.71 -12.93 9.61
CA GLN A 187 15.00 -12.24 9.49
C GLN A 187 14.95 -10.89 10.22
N SER A 188 16.11 -10.34 10.55
CA SER A 188 16.20 -9.00 11.13
C SER A 188 15.76 -7.95 10.10
N LEU A 189 14.79 -7.10 10.44
CA LEU A 189 14.35 -6.03 9.54
C LEU A 189 15.48 -5.06 9.16
N ALA A 190 16.50 -4.91 10.02
CA ALA A 190 17.67 -4.10 9.72
C ALA A 190 18.42 -4.56 8.44
N THR A 191 18.28 -5.83 8.01
CA THR A 191 18.86 -6.28 6.74
C THR A 191 18.04 -5.82 5.53
N ALA A 192 16.72 -5.68 5.69
CA ALA A 192 15.82 -5.22 4.63
C ALA A 192 15.78 -3.68 4.53
N VAL A 193 15.97 -2.98 5.65
CA VAL A 193 15.96 -1.51 5.73
C VAL A 193 17.21 -0.99 6.47
N PRO A 194 18.40 -1.12 5.87
CA PRO A 194 19.67 -0.86 6.55
C PRO A 194 19.90 0.62 6.92
N ASN A 195 19.15 1.54 6.32
CA ASN A 195 19.26 2.97 6.57
C ASN A 195 18.31 3.47 7.68
N LEU A 196 17.57 2.58 8.34
CA LEU A 196 16.79 2.94 9.54
C LEU A 196 17.62 2.72 10.79
N ASP A 197 17.54 3.68 11.71
CA ASP A 197 18.10 3.52 13.04
C ASP A 197 17.18 2.64 13.92
N LYS A 198 17.54 2.51 15.21
CA LYS A 198 16.82 1.66 16.16
C LYS A 198 15.41 2.17 16.48
N ASP A 199 15.18 3.47 16.31
CA ASP A 199 13.90 4.13 16.54
C ASP A 199 13.07 4.22 15.25
N GLY A 200 13.66 3.78 14.14
CA GLY A 200 13.03 3.64 12.84
C GLY A 200 13.24 4.82 11.91
N LEU A 201 13.90 5.93 12.28
CA LEU A 201 14.23 7.08 11.40
C LEU A 201 15.26 8.04 12.03
#